data_AF-A0A9R0U0W7-F1
#
_entry.id   AF-A0A9R0U0W7-F1
#
_cell.length_a   1.000
_cell.length_b   1.000
_cell.length_c   1.000
_cell.angle_alpha   90.00
_cell.angle_beta   90.00
_cell.angle_gamma   90.00
#
_symmetry.space_group_name_H-M   'P 1'
#
loop_
_entity.id
_entity.type
_entity.pdbx_description
1 polymer ?
#
loop_
_entity_poly.entity_id
_entity_poly.type
_entity_poly.pdbx_seq_one_letter_code
_entity_poly.pdbx_strand_id
1 'polypeptide(L)'
;MKTKEANVDGFLTEQQENRGYFRYVAPCTFYGSPLPREGLGMQEKKKKPQFMMVFMCIPVAPGKSRVIWALPRNVGVWLDKVIPRWYYHMGPNALFDSDMYLLHVEVINGAQATETHCSEFLNSEHDPIVLPSFQERNFAAAGVENWHKAVYVPTSSDNMVIAFRNWFRKHCKSQVGWAVPTADQLPVTPTKDKLMERYWSHVAQCRSCSAALKAMKALEVALQFASVAVVGFLAVAKGTLVTSVVQRAAVVSLAVLCFGASRWLASFIQKNFYFHDYIHAYK
;
A
#
# COMPACT_ATOMS: atom_id res chain seq x y z
N MET A 1 22.26 13.73 1.04
CA MET A 1 21.68 13.89 -0.32
C MET A 1 21.79 15.36 -0.70
N LYS A 2 22.15 15.73 -1.94
CA LYS A 2 22.28 17.14 -2.34
C LYS A 2 21.28 17.48 -3.45
N THR A 3 20.55 18.59 -3.31
CA THR A 3 19.68 19.12 -4.36
C THR A 3 20.52 19.80 -5.43
N LYS A 4 20.43 19.33 -6.67
CA LYS A 4 21.16 19.92 -7.81
C LYS A 4 20.31 20.91 -8.60
N GLU A 5 19.03 20.58 -8.78
CA GLU A 5 18.08 21.37 -9.56
C GLU A 5 16.81 21.53 -8.73
N ALA A 6 16.25 22.74 -8.67
CA ALA A 6 14.94 23.01 -8.07
C ALA A 6 14.28 24.20 -8.76
N ASN A 7 13.13 23.97 -9.39
CA ASN A 7 12.32 24.98 -10.08
C ASN A 7 10.83 24.73 -9.79
N VAL A 8 9.93 25.50 -10.41
CA VAL A 8 8.47 25.32 -10.20
C VAL A 8 7.94 23.97 -10.70
N ASP A 9 8.66 23.29 -11.61
CA ASP A 9 8.27 21.99 -12.15
C ASP A 9 8.72 20.82 -11.25
N GLY A 10 9.55 21.07 -10.24
CA GLY A 10 10.00 20.07 -9.28
C GLY A 10 11.45 20.24 -8.84
N PHE A 11 12.06 19.14 -8.39
CA PHE A 11 13.45 19.14 -7.94
C PHE A 11 14.16 17.79 -8.19
N LEU A 12 15.49 17.86 -8.32
CA LEU A 12 16.38 16.71 -8.45
C LEU A 12 17.34 16.67 -7.26
N THR A 13 17.35 15.55 -6.56
CA THR A 13 18.35 15.22 -5.56
C THR A 13 19.24 14.08 -6.01
N GLU A 14 20.54 14.21 -5.75
CA GLU A 14 21.50 13.15 -5.99
C GLU A 14 22.03 12.61 -4.65
N GLN A 15 22.23 11.29 -4.61
CA GLN A 15 22.87 10.63 -3.49
C GLN A 15 24.38 10.89 -3.56
N GLN A 16 25.01 11.03 -2.39
CA GLN A 16 26.44 11.29 -2.28
C GLN A 16 27.22 10.16 -2.98
N GLU A 17 28.33 10.49 -3.65
CA GLU A 17 29.16 9.55 -4.44
C GLU A 17 28.51 9.00 -5.73
N ASN A 18 27.60 9.75 -6.39
CA ASN A 18 26.99 9.35 -7.67
C ASN A 18 26.30 7.98 -7.62
N ARG A 19 25.80 7.54 -6.46
CA ARG A 19 25.14 6.23 -6.28
C ARG A 19 23.67 6.20 -6.72
N GLY A 20 23.13 7.28 -7.26
CA GLY A 20 21.74 7.33 -7.68
C GLY A 20 21.13 8.72 -7.57
N TYR A 21 19.89 8.86 -8.03
CA TYR A 21 19.14 10.12 -7.98
C TYR A 21 17.65 9.88 -7.71
N PHE A 22 17.01 10.91 -7.16
CA PHE A 22 15.57 11.02 -7.06
C PHE A 22 15.13 12.34 -7.66
N ARG A 23 14.10 12.30 -8.50
CA ARG A 23 13.44 13.48 -9.05
C ARG A 23 11.99 13.48 -8.63
N TYR A 24 11.56 14.62 -8.12
CA TYR A 24 10.16 14.97 -8.04
C TYR A 24 9.82 15.86 -9.23
N VAL A 25 8.75 15.53 -9.92
CA VAL A 25 8.14 16.33 -10.97
C VAL A 25 6.72 16.64 -10.53
N ALA A 26 6.47 17.93 -10.33
CA ALA A 26 5.16 18.43 -9.95
C ALA A 26 4.11 18.01 -11.01
N PRO A 27 2.87 17.71 -10.59
CA PRO A 27 2.37 17.82 -9.22
C PRO A 27 2.52 16.52 -8.39
N CYS A 28 2.81 15.37 -9.01
CA CYS A 28 2.52 14.07 -8.38
C CYS A 28 3.49 12.93 -8.73
N THR A 29 4.57 13.20 -9.47
CA THR A 29 5.45 12.13 -9.96
C THR A 29 6.78 12.14 -9.23
N PHE A 30 7.11 11.01 -8.63
CA PHE A 30 8.42 10.72 -8.06
C PHE A 30 9.08 9.61 -8.88
N TYR A 31 10.33 9.79 -9.26
CA TYR A 31 11.08 8.71 -9.88
C TYR A 31 12.56 8.81 -9.55
N GLY A 32 13.26 7.68 -9.63
CA GLY A 32 14.66 7.63 -9.25
C GLY A 32 15.33 6.34 -9.69
N SER A 33 16.64 6.33 -9.59
CA SER A 33 17.47 5.16 -9.84
C SER A 33 18.44 5.01 -8.67
N PRO A 34 18.51 3.83 -8.02
CA PRO A 34 19.53 3.54 -7.01
C PRO A 34 20.89 3.19 -7.65
N LEU A 35 21.04 3.36 -8.96
CA LEU A 35 22.28 3.13 -9.69
C LEU A 35 22.90 4.43 -10.23
N PRO A 36 24.24 4.50 -10.34
CA PRO A 36 24.96 5.64 -10.89
C PRO A 36 24.54 6.09 -12.29
N ARG A 37 24.62 7.42 -12.50
CA ARG A 37 24.29 8.05 -13.79
C ARG A 37 25.31 7.66 -14.87
N GLU A 38 26.60 7.60 -14.51
CA GLU A 38 27.75 7.23 -15.36
C GLU A 38 28.83 6.58 -14.48
N GLY A 39 29.45 5.47 -14.93
CA GLY A 39 30.61 4.92 -14.22
C GLY A 39 30.91 3.43 -14.29
N LEU A 40 30.17 2.61 -15.03
CA LEU A 40 30.60 1.23 -15.31
C LEU A 40 30.31 0.95 -16.78
N GLY A 41 31.34 0.52 -17.53
CA GLY A 41 31.31 0.14 -18.95
C GLY A 41 30.44 -1.09 -19.23
N MET A 42 29.20 -1.06 -18.77
CA MET A 42 28.18 -2.03 -19.07
C MET A 42 27.39 -1.51 -20.26
N GLN A 43 27.69 -2.10 -21.41
CA GLN A 43 27.03 -1.98 -22.72
C GLN A 43 25.69 -1.23 -22.70
N GLU A 44 25.55 -0.25 -23.59
CA GLU A 44 24.40 0.62 -23.88
C GLU A 44 23.03 -0.08 -24.13
N LYS A 45 22.90 -1.40 -23.94
CA LYS A 45 21.73 -2.18 -24.36
C LYS A 45 20.77 -2.64 -23.25
N LYS A 46 21.03 -2.40 -21.97
CA LYS A 46 20.08 -2.75 -20.88
C LYS A 46 19.52 -1.48 -20.22
N LYS A 47 18.20 -1.29 -20.32
CA LYS A 47 17.47 -0.21 -19.62
C LYS A 47 17.80 -0.26 -18.12
N LYS A 48 18.35 0.83 -17.57
CA LYS A 48 18.70 0.91 -16.14
C LYS A 48 17.45 0.82 -15.27
N PRO A 49 17.48 0.12 -14.12
CA PRO A 49 16.37 0.11 -13.18
C PRO A 49 15.98 1.51 -12.75
N GLN A 50 14.73 1.88 -13.02
CA GLN A 50 14.13 3.12 -12.54
C GLN A 50 12.90 2.74 -11.75
N PHE A 51 12.85 3.27 -10.54
CA PHE A 51 11.64 3.32 -9.74
C PHE A 51 10.85 4.55 -10.15
N MET A 52 9.54 4.41 -10.33
CA MET A 52 8.64 5.54 -10.54
C MET A 52 7.36 5.29 -9.74
N MET A 53 6.92 6.33 -9.06
CA MET A 53 5.69 6.42 -8.30
C MET A 53 4.95 7.66 -8.75
N VAL A 54 3.73 7.46 -9.25
CA VAL A 54 2.77 8.55 -9.43
C VAL A 54 1.80 8.46 -8.27
N PHE A 55 1.60 9.54 -7.53
CA PHE A 55 0.70 9.60 -6.39
C PHE A 55 -0.07 10.92 -6.41
N MET A 56 -1.36 10.87 -6.76
CA MET A 56 -2.22 12.03 -6.94
C MET A 56 -3.46 11.91 -6.07
N CYS A 57 -3.73 12.94 -5.27
CA CYS A 57 -4.96 13.06 -4.49
C CYS A 57 -5.90 14.07 -5.15
N ILE A 58 -7.13 13.66 -5.42
CA ILE A 58 -8.15 14.50 -6.06
C ILE A 58 -9.31 14.67 -5.08
N PRO A 59 -9.71 15.91 -4.74
CA PRO A 59 -10.91 16.13 -3.92
C PRO A 59 -12.15 15.66 -4.69
N VAL A 60 -13.02 14.89 -4.05
CA VAL A 60 -14.28 14.42 -4.65
C VAL A 60 -15.52 15.01 -3.98
N ALA A 61 -15.43 15.30 -2.68
CA ALA A 61 -16.44 15.98 -1.87
C ALA A 61 -15.78 16.55 -0.60
N PRO A 62 -16.45 17.43 0.17
CA PRO A 62 -15.96 17.84 1.48
C PRO A 62 -15.59 16.64 2.37
N GLY A 63 -14.39 16.66 2.94
CA GLY A 63 -13.85 15.56 3.75
C GLY A 63 -13.61 14.24 3.02
N LYS A 64 -13.70 14.20 1.69
CA LYS A 64 -13.43 13.01 0.87
C LYS A 64 -12.46 13.31 -0.26
N SER A 65 -11.39 12.54 -0.34
CA SER A 65 -10.42 12.55 -1.44
C SER A 65 -10.35 11.18 -2.10
N ARG A 66 -9.99 11.17 -3.39
CA ARG A 66 -9.63 9.96 -4.12
C ARG A 66 -8.14 9.96 -4.37
N VAL A 67 -7.48 8.90 -3.95
CA VAL A 67 -6.06 8.65 -4.26
C VAL A 67 -5.97 7.85 -5.56
N ILE A 68 -5.19 8.36 -6.51
CA ILE A 68 -4.79 7.67 -7.72
C ILE A 68 -3.30 7.44 -7.62
N TRP A 69 -2.88 6.18 -7.72
CA TRP A 69 -1.47 5.83 -7.66
C TRP A 69 -1.08 4.83 -8.74
N ALA A 70 0.18 4.88 -9.15
CA ALA A 70 0.77 3.92 -10.08
C ALA A 70 2.25 3.72 -9.78
N LEU A 71 2.70 2.46 -9.86
CA LEU A 71 4.10 2.07 -9.74
C LEU A 71 4.58 1.40 -11.03
N PRO A 72 4.77 2.16 -12.12
CA PRO A 72 5.31 1.59 -13.35
C PRO A 72 6.74 1.08 -13.12
N ARG A 73 7.01 -0.12 -13.63
CA ARG A 73 8.33 -0.77 -13.55
C ARG A 73 8.93 -0.84 -14.94
N ASN A 74 10.23 -0.60 -15.04
CA ASN A 74 10.98 -0.75 -16.28
C ASN A 74 11.90 -1.99 -16.28
N VAL A 75 11.96 -2.73 -15.17
CA VAL A 75 12.74 -3.95 -15.00
C VAL A 75 11.89 -5.20 -14.93
N GLY A 76 12.46 -6.31 -15.40
CA GLY A 76 11.80 -7.61 -15.32
C GLY A 76 10.55 -7.72 -16.18
N VAL A 77 10.36 -6.85 -17.18
CA VAL A 77 9.18 -6.82 -18.06
C VAL A 77 8.96 -8.16 -18.78
N TRP A 78 10.01 -8.97 -18.97
CA TRP A 78 9.88 -10.31 -19.52
C TRP A 78 9.04 -11.24 -18.62
N LEU A 79 9.05 -11.02 -17.30
CA LEU A 79 8.25 -11.78 -16.35
C LEU A 79 6.75 -11.53 -16.52
N ASP A 80 6.34 -10.42 -17.17
CA ASP A 80 4.94 -10.16 -17.46
C ASP A 80 4.32 -11.21 -18.41
N LYS A 81 5.15 -12.03 -19.08
CA LYS A 81 4.70 -13.19 -19.86
C LYS A 81 4.30 -14.39 -19.00
N VAL A 82 4.81 -14.48 -17.78
CA VAL A 82 4.62 -15.65 -16.88
C VAL A 82 3.78 -15.26 -15.67
N ILE A 83 4.03 -14.09 -15.10
CA ILE A 83 3.41 -13.59 -13.89
C ILE A 83 2.22 -12.71 -14.27
N PRO A 84 0.99 -13.09 -13.88
CA PRO A 84 -0.19 -12.29 -14.17
C PRO A 84 -0.10 -10.89 -13.55
N ARG A 85 -0.61 -9.88 -14.27
CA ARG A 85 -0.59 -8.48 -13.85
C ARG A 85 -1.14 -8.25 -12.43
N TRP A 86 -2.22 -8.93 -12.05
CA TRP A 86 -2.83 -8.78 -10.72
C TRP A 86 -1.87 -9.16 -9.58
N TYR A 87 -0.94 -10.09 -9.82
CA TYR A 87 0.02 -10.54 -8.81
C TYR A 87 0.95 -9.40 -8.42
N TYR A 88 1.37 -8.59 -9.41
CA TYR A 88 2.19 -7.40 -9.16
C TYR A 88 1.48 -6.29 -8.40
N HIS A 89 0.14 -6.33 -8.28
CA HIS A 89 -0.59 -5.35 -7.49
C HIS A 89 -0.60 -5.71 -5.99
N MET A 90 -0.38 -6.98 -5.61
CA MET A 90 -0.51 -7.41 -4.20
C MET A 90 0.46 -6.70 -3.26
N GLY A 91 1.74 -6.64 -3.61
CA GLY A 91 2.76 -5.97 -2.78
C GLY A 91 2.49 -4.48 -2.60
N PRO A 92 2.34 -3.72 -3.70
CA PRO A 92 1.92 -2.33 -3.64
C PRO A 92 0.62 -2.09 -2.87
N ASN A 93 -0.45 -2.86 -3.12
CA ASN A 93 -1.70 -2.72 -2.38
C ASN A 93 -1.48 -2.90 -0.88
N ALA A 94 -0.66 -3.87 -0.48
CA ALA A 94 -0.34 -4.09 0.93
C ALA A 94 0.42 -2.90 1.56
N LEU A 95 1.27 -2.19 0.81
CA LEU A 95 1.90 -0.96 1.29
C LEU A 95 0.90 0.20 1.40
N PHE A 96 0.03 0.36 0.41
CA PHE A 96 -0.97 1.43 0.43
C PHE A 96 -2.00 1.24 1.54
N ASP A 97 -2.42 0.01 1.81
CA ASP A 97 -3.38 -0.25 2.87
C ASP A 97 -2.80 0.12 4.25
N SER A 98 -1.54 -0.22 4.53
CA SER A 98 -0.91 0.15 5.81
C SER A 98 -0.81 1.66 6.00
N ASP A 99 -0.49 2.39 4.94
CA ASP A 99 -0.30 3.84 5.01
C ASP A 99 -1.63 4.60 5.08
N MET A 100 -2.68 4.09 4.40
CA MET A 100 -4.02 4.69 4.42
C MET A 100 -4.62 4.73 5.83
N TYR A 101 -4.37 3.68 6.64
CA TYR A 101 -4.81 3.66 8.03
C TYR A 101 -4.16 4.77 8.86
N LEU A 102 -2.84 4.95 8.72
CA LEU A 102 -2.09 5.97 9.45
C LEU A 102 -2.63 7.37 9.13
N LEU A 103 -2.82 7.69 7.84
CA LEU A 103 -3.39 8.97 7.40
C LEU A 103 -4.78 9.23 7.99
N HIS A 104 -5.60 8.20 8.15
CA HIS A 104 -6.93 8.36 8.71
C HIS A 104 -6.90 8.60 10.22
N VAL A 105 -6.04 7.89 10.95
CA VAL A 105 -5.83 8.09 12.39
C VAL A 105 -5.25 9.47 12.71
N GLU A 106 -4.36 9.97 11.85
CA GLU A 106 -3.82 11.33 11.94
C GLU A 106 -4.92 12.39 11.83
N VAL A 107 -5.80 12.27 10.82
CA VAL A 107 -6.92 13.19 10.61
C VAL A 107 -7.92 13.18 11.78
N ILE A 108 -8.24 12.00 12.33
CA ILE A 108 -9.17 11.88 13.48
C ILE A 108 -8.58 12.53 14.72
N ASN A 109 -7.34 12.17 15.07
CA ASN A 109 -6.70 12.70 16.27
C ASN A 109 -6.45 14.21 16.17
N GLY A 110 -6.19 14.72 14.96
CA GLY A 110 -6.11 16.15 14.69
C GLY A 110 -7.45 16.87 14.85
N ALA A 111 -8.56 16.26 14.42
CA ALA A 111 -9.91 16.82 14.55
C ALA A 111 -10.43 16.76 16.00
N GLN A 112 -10.29 15.62 16.70
CA GLN A 112 -10.71 15.45 18.10
C GLN A 112 -9.90 16.31 19.07
N ALA A 113 -8.67 16.73 18.74
CA ALA A 113 -7.90 17.66 19.57
C ALA A 113 -8.52 19.07 19.64
N THR A 114 -9.49 19.40 18.78
CA THR A 114 -10.25 20.65 18.87
C THR A 114 -11.44 20.57 19.84
N GLU A 115 -11.82 19.38 20.29
CA GLU A 115 -12.89 19.17 21.27
C GLU A 115 -12.40 18.28 22.42
N THR A 116 -11.98 18.91 23.51
CA THR A 116 -12.01 18.35 24.89
C THR A 116 -11.41 16.94 25.08
N HIS A 117 -10.09 16.83 25.27
CA HIS A 117 -9.46 15.88 26.22
C HIS A 117 -7.92 16.07 26.21
N CYS A 118 -7.43 17.13 26.87
CA CYS A 118 -5.99 17.40 26.99
C CYS A 118 -5.35 16.84 28.27
N SER A 119 -6.08 16.19 29.17
CA SER A 119 -5.56 15.90 30.53
C SER A 119 -5.20 14.44 30.84
N GLU A 120 -5.65 13.43 30.07
CA GLU A 120 -5.45 12.02 30.49
C GLU A 120 -4.24 11.31 29.85
N PHE A 121 -3.72 11.76 28.72
CA PHE A 121 -2.62 11.07 28.02
C PHE A 121 -1.22 11.45 28.50
N LEU A 122 -1.07 12.39 29.45
CA LEU A 122 0.22 12.90 29.92
C LEU A 122 0.87 12.08 31.06
N ASN A 123 0.21 11.03 31.58
CA ASN A 123 0.64 10.34 32.81
C ASN A 123 1.22 8.92 32.62
N SER A 124 1.59 8.52 31.41
CA SER A 124 2.29 7.22 31.20
C SER A 124 3.80 7.43 31.17
N GLU A 125 4.49 7.11 32.27
CA GLU A 125 5.96 7.15 32.45
C GLU A 125 6.72 6.03 31.71
N HIS A 126 6.23 5.54 30.57
CA HIS A 126 6.96 4.54 29.77
C HIS A 126 7.33 5.14 28.41
N ASP A 127 8.60 4.94 28.04
CA ASP A 127 9.32 5.49 26.88
C ASP A 127 8.40 6.05 25.78
N PRO A 128 8.50 7.36 25.45
CA PRO A 128 7.66 7.93 24.42
C PRO A 128 8.15 7.40 23.06
N ILE A 129 7.53 6.32 22.59
CA ILE A 129 7.36 6.11 21.16
C ILE A 129 6.71 7.40 20.65
N VAL A 130 7.47 8.18 19.88
CA VAL A 130 6.99 9.41 19.27
C VAL A 130 5.88 9.02 18.28
N LEU A 131 4.64 9.02 18.76
CA LEU A 131 3.48 8.71 17.95
C LEU A 131 3.34 9.77 16.84
N PRO A 132 2.94 9.39 15.61
CA PRO A 132 2.71 10.33 14.52
C PRO A 132 1.80 11.51 14.91
N SER A 133 0.79 11.25 15.76
CA SER A 133 -0.13 12.27 16.28
C SER A 133 0.52 13.31 17.21
N PHE A 134 1.63 12.99 17.89
CA PHE A 134 2.37 13.96 18.70
C PHE A 134 3.20 14.90 17.82
N GLN A 135 3.82 14.35 16.78
CA GLN A 135 4.60 15.12 15.82
C GLN A 135 3.76 16.11 15.03
N GLU A 136 2.55 15.74 14.62
CA GLU A 136 1.64 16.65 13.91
C GLU A 136 1.09 17.78 14.80
N ARG A 137 0.87 17.51 16.10
CA ARG A 137 0.47 18.55 17.07
C ARG A 137 1.58 19.58 17.28
N ASN A 138 2.82 19.10 17.41
CA ASN A 138 3.98 20.00 17.47
C ASN A 138 4.15 20.79 16.17
N PHE A 139 3.87 20.16 15.02
CA PHE A 139 3.88 20.83 13.72
C PHE A 139 2.84 21.96 13.65
N ALA A 140 1.60 21.69 14.06
CA ALA A 140 0.52 22.69 14.08
C ALA A 140 0.87 23.87 15.02
N ALA A 141 1.41 23.57 16.20
CA ALA A 141 1.81 24.57 17.19
C ALA A 141 3.01 25.42 16.75
N ALA A 142 4.03 24.81 16.12
CA ALA A 142 5.22 25.54 15.64
C ALA A 142 4.92 26.37 14.39
N GLY A 143 3.85 26.05 13.68
CA GLY A 143 3.46 26.70 12.44
C GLY A 143 4.31 26.30 11.25
N VAL A 144 3.76 26.56 10.06
CA VAL A 144 4.29 26.09 8.77
C VAL A 144 5.70 26.59 8.48
N GLU A 145 6.12 27.73 9.04
CA GLU A 145 7.46 28.28 8.85
C GLU A 145 8.53 27.58 9.73
N ASN A 146 8.18 27.14 10.94
CA ASN A 146 9.13 26.55 11.90
C ASN A 146 9.04 25.03 12.05
N TRP A 147 8.31 24.35 11.16
CA TRP A 147 8.04 22.91 11.28
C TRP A 147 9.26 22.01 11.53
N HIS A 148 10.42 22.36 10.97
CA HIS A 148 11.66 21.60 11.11
C HIS A 148 12.19 21.56 12.55
N LYS A 149 11.74 22.47 13.42
CA LYS A 149 12.05 22.48 14.86
C LYS A 149 11.11 21.60 15.67
N ALA A 150 9.94 21.27 15.12
CA ALA A 150 8.88 20.52 15.77
C ALA A 150 8.85 19.04 15.38
N VAL A 151 9.59 18.67 14.33
CA VAL A 151 9.59 17.34 13.75
C VAL A 151 10.99 16.74 13.84
N TYR A 152 11.07 15.51 14.33
CA TYR A 152 12.32 14.77 14.40
C TYR A 152 12.60 14.11 13.03
N VAL A 153 13.61 14.59 12.31
CA VAL A 153 14.08 14.03 11.01
C VAL A 153 15.53 13.56 11.16
N PRO A 154 15.76 12.44 11.86
CA PRO A 154 17.10 12.07 12.30
C PRO A 154 17.99 11.48 11.21
N THR A 155 17.42 10.99 10.10
CA THR A 155 18.15 10.13 9.17
C THR A 155 18.34 10.75 7.80
N SER A 156 19.34 10.24 7.08
CA SER A 156 19.55 10.60 5.68
C SER A 156 18.40 10.19 4.74
N SER A 157 17.51 9.29 5.18
CA SER A 157 16.29 8.88 4.47
C SER A 157 15.24 10.01 4.44
N ASP A 158 15.26 10.89 5.44
CA ASP A 158 14.32 12.01 5.56
C ASP A 158 14.65 13.19 4.64
N ASN A 159 15.84 13.17 4.02
CA ASN A 159 16.31 14.24 3.13
C ASN A 159 15.34 14.54 1.99
N MET A 160 14.64 13.52 1.47
CA MET A 160 13.68 13.68 0.38
C MET A 160 12.41 14.40 0.84
N VAL A 161 11.95 14.10 2.06
CA VAL A 161 10.84 14.83 2.71
C VAL A 161 11.24 16.29 2.93
N ILE A 162 12.44 16.54 3.45
CA ILE A 162 12.95 17.91 3.67
C ILE A 162 13.02 18.67 2.34
N ALA A 163 13.56 18.05 1.28
CA ALA A 163 13.65 18.66 -0.05
C ALA A 163 12.27 19.02 -0.62
N PHE A 164 11.30 18.09 -0.51
CA PHE A 164 9.93 18.33 -0.94
C PHE A 164 9.27 19.47 -0.16
N ARG A 165 9.38 19.50 1.18
CA ARG A 165 8.78 20.55 2.00
C ARG A 165 9.38 21.93 1.72
N ASN A 166 10.69 22.01 1.49
CA ASN A 166 11.35 23.25 1.11
C ASN A 166 10.90 23.73 -0.28
N TRP A 167 10.79 22.81 -1.24
CA TRP A 167 10.25 23.11 -2.57
C TRP A 167 8.80 23.61 -2.49
N PHE A 168 7.96 22.92 -1.73
CA PHE A 168 6.54 23.25 -1.54
C PHE A 168 6.35 24.60 -0.85
N ARG A 169 7.19 24.92 0.15
CA ARG A 169 7.22 26.26 0.75
C ARG A 169 7.56 27.33 -0.28
N LYS A 170 8.63 27.12 -1.04
CA LYS A 170 9.15 28.11 -1.99
C LYS A 170 8.17 28.38 -3.14
N HIS A 171 7.58 27.33 -3.70
CA HIS A 171 6.80 27.44 -4.94
C HIS A 171 5.29 27.46 -4.72
N CYS A 172 4.79 26.95 -3.59
CA CYS A 172 3.36 26.88 -3.29
C CYS A 172 2.98 27.67 -2.03
N LYS A 173 3.92 28.42 -1.42
CA LYS A 173 3.71 29.12 -0.13
C LYS A 173 3.24 28.19 0.98
N SER A 174 3.62 26.91 0.89
CA SER A 174 3.13 25.83 1.75
C SER A 174 1.60 25.66 1.77
N GLN A 175 0.92 26.09 0.71
CA GLN A 175 -0.52 26.03 0.58
C GLN A 175 -0.92 25.33 -0.70
N VAL A 176 -2.11 24.74 -0.69
CA VAL A 176 -2.75 24.18 -1.87
C VAL A 176 -3.88 25.14 -2.23
N GLY A 177 -3.70 25.94 -3.28
CA GLY A 177 -4.53 27.13 -3.56
C GLY A 177 -6.01 26.91 -3.83
N TRP A 178 -6.48 25.66 -3.93
CA TRP A 178 -7.90 25.31 -4.04
C TRP A 178 -8.53 24.86 -2.70
N ALA A 179 -7.73 24.68 -1.64
CA ALA A 179 -8.21 24.25 -0.34
C ALA A 179 -8.56 25.46 0.53
N VAL A 180 -9.86 25.73 0.69
CA VAL A 180 -10.34 26.61 1.77
C VAL A 180 -10.56 25.71 2.99
N PRO A 181 -9.90 25.98 4.14
CA PRO A 181 -10.16 25.23 5.35
C PRO A 181 -11.60 25.50 5.82
N THR A 182 -12.50 24.55 5.60
CA THR A 182 -13.78 24.50 6.30
C THR A 182 -13.64 23.59 7.50
N ALA A 183 -13.76 24.15 8.70
CA ALA A 183 -13.92 23.36 9.92
C ALA A 183 -15.21 22.52 9.82
N ASP A 184 -15.22 21.38 10.51
CA ASP A 184 -16.43 20.60 10.82
C ASP A 184 -17.14 19.87 9.66
N GLN A 185 -16.48 19.70 8.51
CA GLN A 185 -17.04 18.97 7.35
C GLN A 185 -16.49 17.54 7.15
N LEU A 186 -15.75 16.99 8.13
CA LEU A 186 -15.23 15.64 8.00
C LEU A 186 -16.37 14.62 8.18
N PRO A 187 -16.55 13.68 7.24
CA PRO A 187 -17.52 12.61 7.42
C PRO A 187 -17.11 11.74 8.61
N VAL A 188 -18.10 11.09 9.24
CA VAL A 188 -17.86 10.11 10.29
C VAL A 188 -16.84 9.07 9.82
N THR A 189 -15.81 8.86 10.64
CA THR A 189 -14.80 7.84 10.42
C THR A 189 -15.43 6.46 10.30
N PRO A 190 -15.22 5.74 9.19
CA PRO A 190 -15.62 4.35 9.09
C PRO A 190 -14.78 3.47 10.03
N THR A 191 -15.30 2.31 10.40
CA THR A 191 -14.53 1.31 11.16
C THR A 191 -13.29 0.87 10.37
N LYS A 192 -12.24 0.43 11.08
CA LYS A 192 -10.99 -0.07 10.46
C LYS A 192 -11.25 -1.06 9.33
N ASP A 193 -12.16 -2.02 9.54
CA ASP A 193 -12.49 -3.04 8.54
C ASP A 193 -13.08 -2.45 7.26
N LYS A 194 -13.92 -1.42 7.38
CA LYS A 194 -14.51 -0.72 6.24
C LYS A 194 -13.50 0.19 5.54
N LEU A 195 -12.63 0.85 6.31
CA LEU A 195 -11.58 1.72 5.77
C LEU A 195 -10.55 0.92 4.96
N MET A 196 -10.20 -0.26 5.46
CA MET A 196 -9.15 -1.13 4.93
C MET A 196 -9.69 -2.19 3.96
N GLU A 197 -10.95 -2.05 3.54
CA GLU A 197 -11.57 -3.00 2.63
C GLU A 197 -11.04 -2.79 1.20
N ARG A 198 -10.07 -3.63 0.83
CA ARG A 198 -9.37 -3.60 -0.46
C ARG A 198 -10.29 -3.85 -1.65
N TYR A 199 -11.38 -4.57 -1.43
CA TYR A 199 -12.31 -4.91 -2.49
C TYR A 199 -12.87 -3.65 -3.16
N TRP A 200 -13.35 -2.70 -2.36
CA TRP A 200 -13.94 -1.46 -2.88
C TRP A 200 -12.90 -0.41 -3.27
N SER A 201 -11.79 -0.33 -2.54
CA SER A 201 -10.73 0.65 -2.81
C SER A 201 -9.95 0.33 -4.08
N HIS A 202 -9.84 -0.95 -4.47
CA HIS A 202 -9.04 -1.37 -5.62
C HIS A 202 -9.70 -2.44 -6.49
N VAL A 203 -10.07 -3.60 -5.92
CA VAL A 203 -10.37 -4.81 -6.71
C VAL A 203 -11.55 -4.60 -7.65
N ALA A 204 -12.64 -3.99 -7.17
CA ALA A 204 -13.85 -3.73 -7.94
C ALA A 204 -13.60 -2.79 -9.15
N GLN A 205 -12.61 -1.92 -9.05
CA GLN A 205 -12.28 -0.91 -10.07
C GLN A 205 -11.17 -1.40 -11.03
N CYS A 206 -10.38 -2.38 -10.61
CA CYS A 206 -9.28 -2.95 -11.39
C CYS A 206 -9.73 -4.17 -12.19
N ARG A 207 -9.75 -4.07 -13.53
CA ARG A 207 -10.11 -5.19 -14.42
C ARG A 207 -9.26 -6.45 -14.21
N SER A 208 -7.95 -6.28 -13.97
CA SER A 208 -7.05 -7.42 -13.76
C SER A 208 -7.32 -8.15 -12.44
N CYS A 209 -7.51 -7.41 -11.34
CA CYS A 209 -7.73 -7.99 -10.02
C CYS A 209 -9.14 -8.56 -9.90
N SER A 210 -10.17 -7.87 -10.42
CA SER A 210 -11.54 -8.40 -10.44
C SER A 210 -11.68 -9.67 -11.27
N ALA A 211 -11.03 -9.75 -12.44
CA ALA A 211 -11.01 -10.97 -13.24
C ALA A 211 -10.31 -12.13 -12.50
N ALA A 212 -9.16 -11.84 -11.87
CA ALA A 212 -8.44 -12.83 -11.07
C ALA A 212 -9.26 -13.34 -9.88
N LEU A 213 -9.94 -12.43 -9.15
CA LEU A 213 -10.82 -12.78 -8.05
C LEU A 213 -11.96 -13.70 -8.51
N LYS A 214 -12.61 -13.37 -9.63
CA LYS A 214 -13.67 -14.22 -10.21
C LYS A 214 -13.16 -15.60 -10.56
N ALA A 215 -12.01 -15.69 -11.23
CA ALA A 215 -11.40 -16.97 -11.61
C ALA A 215 -11.02 -17.81 -10.38
N MET A 216 -10.40 -17.19 -9.35
CA MET A 216 -10.04 -17.89 -8.12
C MET A 216 -11.26 -18.33 -7.31
N LYS A 217 -12.33 -17.53 -7.28
CA LYS A 217 -13.60 -17.94 -6.66
C LYS A 217 -14.25 -19.10 -7.39
N ALA A 218 -14.23 -19.09 -8.73
CA ALA A 218 -14.70 -20.23 -9.51
C ALA A 218 -13.87 -21.49 -9.23
N LEU A 219 -12.53 -21.36 -9.11
CA LEU A 219 -11.64 -22.46 -8.76
C LEU A 219 -11.87 -22.97 -7.33
N GLU A 220 -12.09 -22.09 -6.36
CA GLU A 220 -12.42 -22.44 -4.97
C GLU A 220 -13.66 -23.34 -4.92
N VAL A 221 -14.71 -22.93 -5.64
CA VAL A 221 -15.97 -23.66 -5.75
C VAL A 221 -15.79 -24.98 -6.51
N ALA A 222 -15.06 -24.98 -7.63
CA ALA A 222 -14.77 -26.18 -8.40
C ALA A 222 -14.01 -27.24 -7.58
N LEU A 223 -13.04 -26.82 -6.76
CA LEU A 223 -12.30 -27.71 -5.86
C LEU A 223 -13.21 -28.30 -4.76
N GLN A 224 -14.18 -27.54 -4.25
CA GLN A 224 -15.17 -28.05 -3.29
C GLN A 224 -16.08 -29.10 -3.95
N PHE A 225 -16.63 -28.80 -5.12
CA PHE A 225 -17.43 -29.75 -5.89
C PHE A 225 -16.64 -31.00 -6.25
N ALA A 226 -15.38 -30.87 -6.66
CA ALA A 226 -14.51 -32.01 -6.94
C ALA A 226 -14.31 -32.88 -5.69
N SER A 227 -14.05 -32.28 -4.52
CA SER A 227 -13.91 -33.01 -3.26
C SER A 227 -15.17 -33.80 -2.92
N VAL A 228 -16.35 -33.16 -2.98
CA VAL A 228 -17.65 -33.81 -2.70
C VAL A 228 -17.96 -34.90 -3.73
N ALA A 229 -17.70 -34.65 -5.02
CA ALA A 229 -17.91 -35.61 -6.09
C ALA A 229 -17.02 -36.85 -5.93
N VAL A 230 -15.77 -36.68 -5.51
CA VAL A 230 -14.85 -37.79 -5.26
C VAL A 230 -15.32 -38.65 -4.07
N VAL A 231 -15.78 -38.03 -2.99
CA VAL A 231 -16.36 -38.75 -1.84
C VAL A 231 -17.65 -39.48 -2.24
N GLY A 232 -18.52 -38.82 -3.00
CA GLY A 232 -19.75 -39.42 -3.54
C GLY A 232 -19.48 -40.59 -4.48
N PHE A 233 -18.47 -40.48 -5.34
CA PHE A 233 -18.03 -41.56 -6.22
C PHE A 233 -17.59 -42.79 -5.42
N LEU A 234 -16.81 -42.62 -4.35
CA LEU A 234 -16.42 -43.73 -3.47
C LEU A 234 -17.62 -44.39 -2.77
N ALA A 235 -18.66 -43.62 -2.43
CA ALA A 235 -19.86 -44.16 -1.79
C ALA A 235 -20.72 -45.02 -2.73
N VAL A 236 -20.74 -44.70 -4.03
CA VAL A 236 -21.57 -45.40 -5.03
C VAL A 236 -20.78 -46.43 -5.84
N ALA A 237 -19.46 -46.32 -5.91
CA ALA A 237 -18.61 -47.26 -6.64
C ALA A 237 -18.77 -48.68 -6.08
N LYS A 238 -19.24 -49.61 -6.93
CA LYS A 238 -19.26 -51.04 -6.60
C LYS A 238 -17.84 -51.51 -6.29
N GLY A 239 -17.69 -52.46 -5.37
CA GLY A 239 -16.39 -52.97 -4.90
C GLY A 239 -15.44 -53.49 -6.00
N THR A 240 -15.94 -53.69 -7.22
CA THR A 240 -15.21 -54.05 -8.43
C THR A 240 -14.46 -52.90 -9.11
N LEU A 241 -14.81 -51.63 -8.86
CA LEU A 241 -14.17 -50.46 -9.51
C LEU A 241 -12.96 -49.92 -8.73
N VAL A 242 -12.95 -50.06 -7.40
CA VAL A 242 -11.84 -49.66 -6.52
C VAL A 242 -11.56 -50.81 -5.55
N THR A 243 -10.76 -51.75 -6.03
CA THR A 243 -10.60 -53.09 -5.41
C THR A 243 -9.54 -53.09 -4.32
N SER A 244 -8.53 -52.23 -4.43
CA SER A 244 -7.41 -52.15 -3.49
C SER A 244 -7.62 -51.08 -2.42
N VAL A 245 -7.21 -51.39 -1.17
CA VAL A 245 -7.13 -50.43 -0.06
C VAL A 245 -6.27 -49.22 -0.44
N VAL A 246 -5.18 -49.45 -1.19
CA VAL A 246 -4.27 -48.39 -1.66
C VAL A 246 -5.00 -47.43 -2.61
N GLN A 247 -5.83 -47.95 -3.51
CA GLN A 247 -6.61 -47.11 -4.44
C GLN A 247 -7.67 -46.29 -3.69
N ARG A 248 -8.37 -46.89 -2.72
CA ARG A 248 -9.33 -46.16 -1.88
C ARG A 248 -8.64 -45.07 -1.06
N ALA A 249 -7.50 -45.38 -0.46
CA ALA A 249 -6.69 -44.41 0.26
C ALA A 249 -6.26 -43.25 -0.66
N ALA A 250 -5.77 -43.53 -1.86
CA ALA A 250 -5.36 -42.51 -2.82
C ALA A 250 -6.53 -41.57 -3.23
N VAL A 251 -7.71 -42.13 -3.47
CA VAL A 251 -8.90 -41.34 -3.84
C VAL A 251 -9.37 -40.47 -2.66
N VAL A 252 -9.37 -41.00 -1.44
CA VAL A 252 -9.67 -40.21 -0.23
C VAL A 252 -8.64 -39.10 -0.03
N SER A 253 -7.34 -39.40 -0.18
CA SER A 253 -6.28 -38.40 -0.10
C SER A 253 -6.47 -37.29 -1.12
N LEU A 254 -6.87 -37.60 -2.36
CA LEU A 254 -7.18 -36.60 -3.38
C LEU A 254 -8.34 -35.69 -2.95
N ALA A 255 -9.43 -36.26 -2.40
CA ALA A 255 -10.56 -35.47 -1.91
C ALA A 255 -10.16 -34.50 -0.79
N VAL A 256 -9.34 -34.98 0.16
CA VAL A 256 -8.80 -34.17 1.26
C VAL A 256 -7.88 -33.06 0.73
N LEU A 257 -7.01 -33.37 -0.24
CA LEU A 257 -6.14 -32.38 -0.86
C LEU A 257 -6.94 -31.31 -1.61
N CYS A 258 -7.97 -31.68 -2.36
CA CYS A 258 -8.86 -30.71 -3.03
C CYS A 258 -9.55 -29.78 -2.02
N PHE A 259 -10.06 -30.34 -0.92
CA PHE A 259 -10.68 -29.54 0.15
C PHE A 259 -9.66 -28.60 0.83
N GLY A 260 -8.49 -29.13 1.17
CA GLY A 260 -7.39 -28.35 1.76
C GLY A 260 -6.95 -27.21 0.84
N ALA A 261 -6.78 -27.49 -0.45
CA ALA A 261 -6.45 -26.48 -1.46
C ALA A 261 -7.55 -25.41 -1.60
N SER A 262 -8.82 -25.80 -1.55
CA SER A 262 -9.94 -24.84 -1.54
C SER A 262 -9.92 -23.93 -0.31
N ARG A 263 -9.67 -24.48 0.88
CA ARG A 263 -9.58 -23.69 2.12
C ARG A 263 -8.37 -22.76 2.13
N TRP A 264 -7.23 -23.24 1.65
CA TRP A 264 -6.06 -22.41 1.45
C TRP A 264 -6.36 -21.27 0.47
N LEU A 265 -7.02 -21.56 -0.66
CA LEU A 265 -7.39 -20.57 -1.67
C LEU A 265 -8.38 -19.55 -1.12
N ALA A 266 -9.36 -19.96 -0.32
CA ALA A 266 -10.30 -19.06 0.35
C ALA A 266 -9.57 -18.07 1.28
N SER A 267 -8.65 -18.57 2.12
CA SER A 267 -7.82 -17.74 2.99
C SER A 267 -6.89 -16.81 2.19
N PHE A 268 -6.31 -17.31 1.10
CA PHE A 268 -5.50 -16.51 0.18
C PHE A 268 -6.32 -15.38 -0.45
N ILE A 269 -7.54 -15.67 -0.90
CA ILE A 269 -8.44 -14.68 -1.48
C ILE A 269 -8.80 -13.61 -0.44
N GLN A 270 -9.16 -14.01 0.79
CA GLN A 270 -9.50 -13.07 1.86
C GLN A 270 -8.33 -12.12 2.14
N LYS A 271 -7.13 -12.67 2.37
CA LYS A 271 -5.93 -11.88 2.69
C LYS A 271 -5.51 -10.93 1.57
N ASN A 272 -5.64 -11.35 0.30
CA ASN A 272 -5.10 -10.60 -0.84
C ASN A 272 -6.11 -9.72 -1.58
N PHE A 273 -7.42 -10.01 -1.50
CA PHE A 273 -8.45 -9.27 -2.25
C PHE A 273 -9.45 -8.50 -1.37
N TYR A 274 -9.62 -8.87 -0.10
CA TYR A 274 -10.61 -8.25 0.78
C TYR A 274 -9.96 -7.43 1.88
N PHE A 275 -9.24 -8.08 2.78
CA PHE A 275 -8.72 -7.42 3.97
C PHE A 275 -7.43 -8.10 4.43
N HIS A 276 -6.43 -7.29 4.74
CA HIS A 276 -5.25 -7.74 5.46
C HIS A 276 -5.18 -6.94 6.75
N ASP A 277 -5.28 -7.63 7.89
CA ASP A 277 -5.11 -6.95 9.16
C ASP A 277 -3.63 -6.59 9.37
N TYR A 278 -3.41 -5.37 9.83
CA TYR A 278 -2.11 -4.88 10.26
C TYR A 278 -2.20 -4.63 11.77
N ILE A 279 -1.32 -5.31 12.48
CA ILE A 279 -1.02 -5.01 13.88
C ILE A 279 -0.21 -3.72 13.86
N HIS A 280 -0.92 -2.60 13.91
CA HIS A 280 -0.30 -1.33 14.20
C HIS A 280 0.10 -1.37 15.67
N ALA A 281 1.29 -0.87 16.01
CA ALA A 281 1.78 -0.81 17.37
C ALA A 281 0.97 0.23 18.17
N TYR A 282 -0.26 -0.12 18.52
CA TYR A 282 -1.07 0.55 19.54
C TYR A 282 -1.18 -0.44 20.70
N LYS A 283 -0.15 -0.45 21.54
CA LYS A 283 -0.21 -0.92 22.91
C LYS A 283 0.42 0.16 23.78
#